data_AF-A0AAN8VWA5-F1
#
_entry.id   AF-A0AAN8VWA5-F1
#
_cell.length_a   1.000
_cell.length_b   1.000
_cell.length_c   1.000
_cell.angle_alpha   90.00
_cell.angle_beta   90.00
_cell.angle_gamma   90.00
#
_symmetry.space_group_name_H-M   'P 1'
#
loop_
_entity.id
_entity.type
_entity.pdbx_description
1 polymer ?
#
loop_
_entity_poly.entity_id
_entity_poly.type
_entity_poly.pdbx_seq_one_letter_code
_entity_poly.pdbx_strand_id
1 'polypeptide(L)' 'MMRGKPGYEHLNEPLHVLVEAELPVEIVDSRLMQAREILEDLLKPVDESRDFFKKQQLRELAMLNGTLRGGRWLLWEGDM' A
#
# COMPACT_ATOMS: atom_id res chain seq x y z
N MET A 1 -1.69 22.43 -10.25
CA MET A 1 -2.66 21.86 -9.30
C MET A 1 -3.75 21.17 -10.12
N MET A 2 -4.07 19.89 -9.83
CA MET A 2 -5.04 19.12 -10.65
C MET A 2 -6.49 19.22 -10.14
N ARG A 3 -6.72 19.72 -8.92
CA ARG A 3 -8.09 19.96 -8.40
C ARG A 3 -8.86 20.91 -9.32
N GLY A 4 -10.13 20.57 -9.55
CA GLY A 4 -11.05 21.33 -10.39
C GLY A 4 -10.93 21.07 -11.90
N LYS A 5 -10.06 20.14 -12.32
CA LYS A 5 -10.01 19.67 -13.72
C LYS A 5 -10.97 18.49 -13.93
N PRO A 6 -11.63 18.37 -15.10
CA PRO A 6 -12.42 17.19 -15.45
C PRO A 6 -11.59 15.92 -15.35
N GLY A 7 -12.15 14.86 -14.76
CA GLY A 7 -11.48 13.58 -14.51
C GLY A 7 -10.63 13.53 -13.22
N TYR A 8 -10.61 14.61 -12.43
CA TYR A 8 -9.91 14.70 -11.15
C TYR A 8 -10.86 15.06 -10.00
N GLU A 9 -12.15 14.75 -10.15
CA GLU A 9 -13.20 15.06 -9.19
C GLU A 9 -12.90 14.41 -7.82
N HIS A 10 -12.33 13.20 -7.85
CA HIS A 10 -11.92 12.42 -6.68
C HIS A 10 -10.91 13.13 -5.76
N LEU A 11 -10.17 14.14 -6.26
CA LEU A 11 -9.24 14.92 -5.43
C LEU A 11 -9.94 15.82 -4.40
N ASN A 12 -11.27 15.96 -4.50
CA ASN A 12 -12.10 16.67 -3.53
C ASN A 12 -12.70 15.74 -2.46
N GLU A 13 -12.56 14.43 -2.62
CA GLU A 13 -13.03 13.43 -1.67
C GLU A 13 -11.96 13.14 -0.60
N PRO A 14 -12.34 12.61 0.58
CA PRO A 14 -11.36 12.07 1.54
C PRO A 14 -10.49 10.98 0.88
N LEU A 15 -9.28 10.77 1.40
CA LEU A 15 -8.40 9.69 0.91
C LEU A 15 -9.13 8.35 1.04
N HIS A 16 -9.22 7.62 -0.06
CA HIS A 16 -9.94 6.35 -0.15
C HIS A 16 -9.23 5.40 -1.12
N VAL A 17 -9.63 4.13 -1.08
CA VAL A 17 -9.23 3.10 -2.05
C VAL A 17 -10.45 2.75 -2.89
N LEU A 18 -10.31 2.80 -4.22
CA LEU A 18 -11.31 2.34 -5.17
C LEU A 18 -10.95 0.92 -5.61
N VAL A 19 -11.89 -0.02 -5.51
CA VAL A 19 -11.72 -1.41 -5.95
C VAL A 19 -12.75 -1.69 -7.04
N GLU A 20 -12.27 -1.95 -8.24
CA GLU A 20 -13.09 -2.28 -9.40
C GLU A 20 -12.63 -3.61 -9.99
N ALA A 21 -13.57 -4.40 -10.50
CA ALA A 21 -13.28 -5.68 -11.13
C ALA A 21 -14.17 -5.90 -12.35
N GLU A 22 -13.56 -6.37 -13.43
CA GLU A 22 -14.26 -6.82 -14.64
C GLU A 22 -14.03 -8.32 -14.80
N LEU A 23 -15.00 -9.11 -14.34
CA LEU A 23 -14.93 -10.58 -14.26
C LEU A 23 -16.32 -11.18 -14.54
N PRO A 24 -16.40 -12.49 -14.84
CA PRO A 24 -17.69 -13.18 -14.93
C PRO A 24 -18.54 -12.97 -13.67
N VAL A 25 -19.85 -12.82 -13.88
CA VAL A 25 -20.82 -12.48 -12.83
C VAL A 25 -20.82 -13.50 -11.69
N GLU A 26 -20.47 -14.75 -11.99
CA GLU A 26 -20.43 -15.85 -11.03
C GLU A 26 -19.30 -15.70 -10.00
N ILE A 27 -18.26 -14.93 -10.30
CA ILE A 27 -17.07 -14.82 -9.45
C ILE A 27 -16.76 -13.39 -8.99
N VAL A 28 -17.27 -12.37 -9.68
CA VAL A 28 -16.87 -10.98 -9.43
C VAL A 28 -17.10 -10.55 -7.98
N ASP A 29 -18.24 -10.89 -7.39
CA ASP A 29 -18.57 -10.54 -6.01
C ASP A 29 -17.62 -11.21 -5.02
N SER A 30 -17.31 -12.50 -5.24
CA SER A 30 -16.37 -13.24 -4.38
C SER A 30 -14.96 -12.66 -4.42
N ARG A 31 -14.52 -12.18 -5.60
CA ARG A 31 -13.20 -11.56 -5.78
C ARG A 31 -13.13 -10.17 -5.17
N LEU A 32 -14.19 -9.37 -5.32
CA LEU A 32 -14.29 -8.06 -4.69
C LEU A 32 -14.31 -8.18 -3.16
N MET A 33 -15.05 -9.15 -2.62
CA MET A 33 -15.07 -9.42 -1.18
C MET A 33 -13.68 -9.84 -0.67
N GLN A 34 -13.00 -10.76 -1.37
CA GLN A 34 -11.64 -11.16 -1.01
C GLN A 34 -10.65 -9.97 -1.04
N ALA A 35 -10.70 -9.14 -2.08
CA ALA A 35 -9.83 -7.97 -2.19
C ALA A 35 -10.10 -6.97 -1.05
N ARG A 36 -11.38 -6.77 -0.71
CA ARG A 36 -11.79 -5.92 0.41
C ARG A 36 -11.22 -6.42 1.74
N GLU A 37 -11.32 -7.72 2.04
CA GLU A 37 -10.80 -8.28 3.30
C GLU A 37 -9.30 -8.03 3.46
N ILE A 38 -8.52 -8.26 2.39
CA ILE A 38 -7.08 -8.00 2.37
C ILE A 38 -6.79 -6.52 2.61
N LEU A 39 -7.53 -5.63 1.93
CA LEU A 39 -7.34 -4.18 2.09
C LEU A 39 -7.73 -3.71 3.50
N GLU A 40 -8.80 -4.24 4.08
CA GLU A 40 -9.20 -3.91 5.46
C GLU A 40 -8.11 -4.29 6.47
N ASP A 41 -7.41 -5.40 6.26
CA ASP A 41 -6.27 -5.78 7.09
C ASP A 41 -5.05 -4.87 6.89
N LEU A 42 -4.77 -4.45 5.64
CA LEU A 42 -3.68 -3.52 5.34
C LEU A 42 -3.92 -2.09 5.82
N LEU A 43 -5.18 -1.67 5.93
CA LEU A 43 -5.54 -0.32 6.40
C LEU A 43 -5.53 -0.20 7.93
N LYS A 44 -5.33 -1.30 8.66
CA LYS A 44 -5.14 -1.27 10.11
C LYS A 44 -3.71 -0.79 10.41
N PRO A 45 -3.54 0.30 11.16
CA PRO A 45 -2.20 0.77 11.50
C PRO A 45 -1.48 -0.27 12.35
N VAL A 46 -0.25 -0.59 11.94
CA VAL A 46 0.64 -1.51 12.67
C VAL A 46 1.76 -0.69 13.28
N ASP A 47 2.20 -1.07 14.47
CA ASP A 47 3.39 -0.51 15.08
C ASP A 47 4.59 -0.69 14.15
N GLU A 48 5.38 0.37 13.92
CA GLU A 48 6.49 0.35 12.96
C GLU A 48 7.50 -0.77 13.25
N SER A 49 7.63 -1.16 14.52
CA SER A 49 8.54 -2.22 14.90
C SER A 49 8.10 -3.59 14.41
N ARG A 50 6.80 -3.76 14.18
CA ARG A 50 6.14 -5.00 13.80
C ARG A 50 5.65 -5.00 12.35
N ASP A 51 5.78 -3.88 11.65
CA ASP A 51 5.38 -3.74 10.25
C ASP A 51 6.43 -4.36 9.31
N PHE A 52 6.31 -5.67 9.11
CA PHE A 52 7.19 -6.45 8.25
C PHE A 52 7.07 -6.03 6.77
N PHE A 53 5.84 -5.77 6.30
CA PHE A 53 5.58 -5.42 4.91
C PHE A 53 6.25 -4.10 4.53
N LYS A 54 6.09 -3.05 5.36
CA LYS A 54 6.74 -1.75 5.14
C LYS A 54 8.25 -1.87 5.10
N LYS A 55 8.85 -2.65 6.01
CA LYS A 55 10.31 -2.86 6.03
C LYS A 55 10.81 -3.56 4.78
N GLN A 56 10.11 -4.61 4.33
CA GLN A 56 10.45 -5.32 3.10
C GLN A 56 10.35 -4.38 1.88
N GLN A 57 9.25 -3.61 1.77
CA GLN A 57 9.05 -2.65 0.67
C GLN A 57 10.13 -1.57 0.65
N LEU A 58 10.49 -0.99 1.80
CA LEU A 58 11.56 0.01 1.89
C LEU A 58 12.92 -0.58 1.51
N ARG A 59 13.16 -1.85 1.84
CA ARG A 59 14.36 -2.57 1.41
C ARG A 59 14.42 -2.71 -0.11
N GLU A 60 13.33 -3.18 -0.71
CA GLU A 60 13.22 -3.35 -2.16
C GLU A 60 13.37 -2.01 -2.89
N LEU A 61 12.73 -0.95 -2.38
CA LEU A 61 12.86 0.40 -2.90
C LEU A 61 14.30 0.92 -2.85
N ALA A 62 15.03 0.68 -1.75
CA ALA A 62 16.44 1.07 -1.63
C ALA A 62 17.34 0.30 -2.61
N MET A 63 17.02 -0.96 -2.90
CA MET A 63 17.71 -1.74 -3.95
C MET A 63 17.44 -1.14 -5.33
N LEU A 64 16.17 -0.86 -5.67
CA LEU A 64 15.78 -0.29 -6.96
C LEU A 64 16.42 1.08 -7.21
N ASN A 65 16.51 1.92 -6.17
CA ASN A 65 17.08 3.25 -6.27
C ASN A 65 18.62 3.29 -6.16
N GLY A 66 19.26 2.14 -5.90
CA GLY A 66 20.71 2.08 -5.68
C GLY A 66 21.18 2.80 -4.41
N THR A 67 20.26 3.09 -3.48
CA THR A 67 20.55 3.76 -2.20
C THR A 67 20.80 2.78 -1.06
N LEU A 68 20.79 1.47 -1.35
CA LEU A 68 21.15 0.43 -0.39
C LEU A 68 22.64 0.52 -0.02
N ARG A 69 22.96 1.06 1.15
CA ARG A 69 24.34 1.20 1.62
C ARG A 69 24.81 -0.06 2.37
N GLY A 70 25.83 -0.72 1.84
CA GLY A 70 26.75 -1.56 2.63
C GLY A 70 26.18 -2.84 3.27
N GLY A 71 25.09 -3.42 2.72
CA GLY A 71 24.54 -4.70 3.20
C GLY A 71 24.11 -4.71 4.68
N ARG A 72 24.01 -3.53 5.30
CA ARG A 72 23.73 -3.35 6.72
C ARG A 72 22.65 -2.29 6.86
N TRP A 73 21.50 -2.71 7.38
CA TRP A 73 20.40 -1.84 7.76
C TRP A 73 20.85 -0.98 8.94
N LEU A 74 21.55 0.12 8.66
CA LEU A 74 21.77 1.18 9.63
C LEU A 74 20.39 1.81 9.86
N LEU A 75 19.63 1.25 10.81
CA LEU A 75 18.47 1.79 11.54
C LEU A 75 17.68 0.67 12.28
N TRP A 76 18.09 -0.60 12.27
CA TRP A 76 17.25 -1.72 12.78
C TRP A 76 17.96 -2.73 13.69
N GLU A 77 18.94 -2.31 14.50
CA GLU A 77 19.45 -3.11 15.63
C GLU A 77 19.60 -2.31 16.95
N GLY A 78 19.29 -1.01 16.95
CA GLY A 78 19.73 -0.11 18.03
C GLY A 78 18.65 0.46 18.97
N ASP A 79 17.36 0.39 18.64
CA ASP A 79 16.30 1.01 19.46
C ASP A 79 15.17 0.01 19.74
N MET A 80 15.48 -1.00 20.55
CA MET A 80 14.51 -1.84 21.28
C MET A 80 14.84 -1.81 22.76
#